data_AF-G0PJN7-F1
#
_entry.id   AF-G0PJN7-F1
#
_cell.length_a   1.000
_cell.length_b   1.000
_cell.length_c   1.000
_cell.angle_alpha   90.00
_cell.angle_beta   90.00
_cell.angle_gamma   90.00
#
_symmetry.space_group_name_H-M   'P 1'
#
loop_
_entity.id
_entity.type
_entity.pdbx_description
1 polymer ?
#
loop_
_entity_poly.entity_id
_entity_poly.type
_entity_poly.pdbx_seq_one_letter_code
_entity_poly.pdbx_strand_id
1 'polypeptide(L)'
;MLPVVHLPYPLLRATGLLADLGFSGLFQFYFLSALIIQTGCSVMEMFYFRFKASVFDYETRGFTKFIKVFIFAFRFLTILFPAITFGTFFYSIQLQEKYKKELAMKDPSIPEITCYSSVLAAPFSDSVMISTMITWLGCIICTFSVIPSTTIYLNSHLKTTKNMSPGVVKMQKMLLSSLIVQ
;
A
#
# COMPACT_ATOMS: atom_id res chain seq x y z
N MET A 1 0.40 12.56 -37.82
CA MET A 1 0.30 11.93 -36.49
C MET A 1 -1.18 11.81 -36.16
N LEU A 2 -1.74 10.61 -36.09
CA LEU A 2 -3.11 10.44 -35.57
C LEU A 2 -3.14 10.94 -34.12
N PRO A 3 -4.21 11.62 -33.68
CA PRO A 3 -4.34 11.99 -32.28
C PRO A 3 -4.36 10.71 -31.45
N VAL A 4 -3.45 10.61 -30.48
CA VAL A 4 -3.49 9.56 -29.47
C VAL A 4 -4.76 9.80 -28.68
N VAL A 5 -5.77 8.95 -28.90
CA VAL A 5 -7.00 8.97 -28.12
C VAL A 5 -6.62 8.48 -26.72
N HIS A 6 -6.39 9.42 -25.82
CA HIS A 6 -6.22 9.07 -24.41
C HIS A 6 -7.56 8.51 -23.91
N LEU A 7 -7.56 7.23 -23.55
CA LEU A 7 -8.68 6.62 -22.86
C LEU A 7 -9.05 7.50 -21.65
N PRO A 8 -10.35 7.76 -21.41
CA PRO A 8 -10.78 8.62 -20.31
C PRO A 8 -10.40 8.06 -18.93
N TYR A 9 -10.05 6.78 -18.86
CA TYR A 9 -9.64 6.09 -17.65
C TYR A 9 -8.41 5.21 -17.92
N PRO A 10 -7.46 5.11 -16.97
CA PRO A 10 -6.35 4.18 -17.07
C PRO A 10 -6.84 2.74 -17.17
N LEU A 11 -6.41 2.04 -18.21
CA LEU A 11 -6.68 0.64 -18.43
C LEU A 11 -5.47 -0.18 -17.97
N LEU A 12 -5.65 -0.97 -16.91
CA LEU A 12 -4.63 -1.88 -16.41
C LEU A 12 -4.91 -3.27 -16.96
N ARG A 13 -3.97 -3.86 -17.68
CA ARG A 13 -4.10 -5.24 -18.16
C ARG A 13 -3.31 -6.16 -17.24
N ALA A 14 -4.02 -7.06 -16.57
CA ALA A 14 -3.36 -8.11 -15.79
C ALA A 14 -2.92 -9.23 -16.75
N THR A 15 -1.67 -9.66 -16.63
CA THR A 15 -1.04 -10.70 -17.46
C THR A 15 -0.34 -11.73 -16.58
N GLY A 16 -0.08 -12.92 -17.13
CA GLY A 16 0.63 -14.02 -16.46
C GLY A 16 -0.29 -15.14 -15.96
N LEU A 17 0.27 -16.03 -15.13
CA LEU A 17 -0.37 -17.29 -14.72
C LEU A 17 -1.79 -17.12 -14.17
N LEU A 18 -2.09 -16.09 -13.39
CA LEU A 18 -3.44 -15.85 -12.88
C LEU A 18 -4.43 -15.46 -13.99
N ALA A 19 -3.97 -14.73 -15.01
CA ALA A 19 -4.79 -14.43 -16.18
C ALA A 19 -5.01 -15.68 -17.05
N ASP A 20 -3.99 -16.52 -17.18
CA ASP A 20 -4.07 -17.79 -17.92
C ASP A 20 -4.99 -18.82 -17.22
N LEU A 21 -5.03 -18.79 -15.88
CA LEU A 21 -5.96 -19.57 -15.04
C LEU A 21 -7.39 -19.00 -15.04
N GLY A 22 -7.65 -17.91 -15.76
CA GLY A 22 -8.99 -17.34 -15.90
C GLY A 22 -9.46 -16.48 -14.72
N PHE A 23 -8.56 -15.99 -13.86
CA PHE A 23 -8.94 -15.02 -12.82
C PHE A 23 -9.23 -13.64 -13.42
N SER A 24 -10.29 -12.98 -12.92
CA SER A 24 -10.64 -11.61 -13.33
C SER A 24 -9.49 -10.64 -13.06
N GLY A 25 -9.28 -9.67 -13.96
CA GLY A 25 -8.29 -8.61 -13.75
C GLY A 25 -8.51 -7.85 -12.43
N LEU A 26 -9.76 -7.64 -12.03
CA LEU A 26 -10.12 -6.92 -10.81
C LEU A 26 -9.70 -7.70 -9.56
N PHE A 27 -9.86 -9.03 -9.59
CA PHE A 27 -9.35 -9.91 -8.54
C PHE A 27 -7.83 -9.80 -8.41
N GLN A 28 -7.11 -9.87 -9.53
CA GLN A 28 -5.65 -9.76 -9.53
C GLN A 28 -5.18 -8.40 -9.00
N PHE A 29 -5.88 -7.32 -9.34
CA PHE A 29 -5.58 -5.98 -8.84
C PHE A 29 -5.79 -5.85 -7.32
N TYR A 30 -6.90 -6.32 -6.79
CA TYR A 30 -7.16 -6.29 -5.33
C TYR A 30 -6.22 -7.21 -4.56
N PHE A 31 -5.94 -8.40 -5.10
CA PHE A 31 -5.01 -9.34 -4.49
C PHE A 31 -3.59 -8.76 -4.42
N LEU A 32 -3.09 -8.20 -5.52
CA LEU A 32 -1.79 -7.52 -5.55
C LEU A 32 -1.76 -6.34 -4.57
N SER A 33 -2.83 -5.54 -4.55
CA SER A 33 -2.94 -4.40 -3.63
C SER A 33 -2.91 -4.82 -2.17
N ALA A 34 -3.61 -5.92 -1.81
CA ALA A 34 -3.60 -6.46 -0.47
C ALA A 34 -2.21 -6.94 -0.05
N LEU A 35 -1.46 -7.59 -0.95
CA LEU A 35 -0.08 -8.01 -0.70
C LEU A 35 0.86 -6.82 -0.48
N ILE A 36 0.72 -5.74 -1.26
CA ILE A 36 1.52 -4.52 -1.10
C ILE A 36 1.22 -3.87 0.27
N ILE A 37 -0.06 -3.75 0.63
CA ILE A 37 -0.46 -3.18 1.93
C ILE A 37 0.06 -4.04 3.08
N GLN A 38 -0.04 -5.38 2.99
CA GLN A 38 0.49 -6.30 4.00
C GLN A 38 2.01 -6.18 4.15
N THR A 39 2.72 -6.04 3.03
CA THR A 39 4.17 -5.80 3.03
C THR A 39 4.50 -4.50 3.73
N GLY A 40 3.78 -3.41 3.43
CA GLY A 40 3.92 -2.12 4.11
C GLY A 40 3.68 -2.22 5.63
N CYS A 41 2.67 -2.97 6.06
CA CYS A 41 2.40 -3.21 7.47
C CYS A 41 3.59 -3.93 8.14
N SER A 42 4.13 -4.95 7.48
CA SER A 42 5.24 -5.75 8.00
C SER A 42 6.51 -4.92 8.17
N VAL A 43 6.80 -4.03 7.20
CA VAL A 43 7.90 -3.06 7.29
C VAL A 43 7.70 -2.11 8.47
N MET A 44 6.51 -1.53 8.62
CA MET A 44 6.21 -0.63 9.75
C MET A 44 6.37 -1.31 11.12
N GLU A 45 5.93 -2.56 11.25
CA GLU A 45 6.11 -3.33 12.49
C GLU A 45 7.58 -3.63 12.78
N MET A 46 8.38 -3.90 11.75
CA MET A 46 9.82 -4.10 11.90
C MET A 46 10.51 -2.84 12.41
N PHE A 47 10.14 -1.65 11.92
CA PHE A 47 10.64 -0.37 12.43
C PHE A 47 10.29 -0.17 13.91
N TYR A 48 9.06 -0.51 14.32
CA TYR A 48 8.65 -0.40 15.72
C TYR A 48 9.34 -1.41 16.64
N PHE A 49 9.52 -2.64 16.19
CA PHE A 49 10.27 -3.64 16.94
C PHE A 49 11.71 -3.17 17.19
N ARG A 50 12.36 -2.59 16.18
CA ARG A 50 13.72 -2.03 16.34
C ARG A 50 13.75 -0.80 17.22
N PHE A 51 12.74 0.05 17.15
CA PHE A 51 12.59 1.17 18.08
C PHE A 51 12.51 0.67 19.53
N LYS A 52 11.65 -0.31 19.82
CA LYS A 52 11.52 -0.92 21.14
C LYS A 52 12.82 -1.56 21.62
N ALA A 53 13.54 -2.27 20.74
CA ALA A 53 14.81 -2.89 21.08
C ALA A 53 15.94 -1.88 21.35
N SER A 54 15.84 -0.66 20.80
CA SER A 54 16.91 0.33 20.89
C SER A 54 16.74 1.35 22.02
N VAL A 55 15.54 1.46 22.60
CA VAL A 55 15.22 2.46 23.63
C VAL A 55 14.83 1.75 24.93
N PHE A 56 15.70 1.81 25.94
CA PHE A 56 15.53 1.14 27.23
C PHE A 56 14.33 1.63 28.05
N ASP A 57 13.86 2.86 27.83
CA ASP A 57 12.66 3.43 28.45
C ASP A 57 11.70 3.94 27.37
N TYR A 58 11.23 3.01 26.53
CA TYR A 58 10.37 3.36 25.41
C TYR A 58 8.95 3.71 25.88
N GLU A 59 8.43 3.12 26.96
CA GLU A 59 7.01 3.26 27.34
C GLU A 59 6.64 4.66 27.86
N THR A 60 7.58 5.36 28.50
CA THR A 60 7.36 6.70 29.05
C THR A 60 7.43 7.80 28.00
N ARG A 61 7.96 7.51 26.80
CA ARG A 61 8.21 8.53 25.78
C ARG A 61 6.97 8.82 24.93
N GLY A 62 6.67 10.10 24.74
CA GLY A 62 5.58 10.57 23.86
C GLY A 62 5.71 10.06 22.42
N PHE A 63 6.94 9.90 21.93
CA PHE A 63 7.21 9.34 20.59
C PHE A 63 6.69 7.91 20.41
N THR A 64 6.65 7.12 21.48
CA THR A 64 6.09 5.76 21.46
C THR A 64 4.58 5.78 21.27
N LYS A 65 3.88 6.75 21.87
CA LYS A 65 2.44 6.94 21.64
C LYS A 65 2.17 7.29 20.18
N PHE A 66 2.99 8.17 19.59
CA PHE A 66 2.92 8.50 18.17
C PHE A 66 3.07 7.24 17.29
N ILE A 67 4.15 6.48 17.42
CA ILE A 67 4.36 5.28 16.59
C ILE A 67 3.23 4.26 16.78
N LYS A 68 2.77 4.03 18.02
CA LYS A 68 1.67 3.09 18.31
C LYS A 68 0.37 3.48 17.61
N VAL A 69 0.02 4.78 17.58
CA VAL A 69 -1.19 5.27 16.90
C VAL A 69 -1.11 4.99 15.39
N PHE A 70 0.01 5.32 14.75
CA PHE A 70 0.19 5.11 13.31
C PHE A 70 0.21 3.63 12.93
N ILE A 71 0.81 2.77 13.75
CA ILE A 71 0.80 1.31 13.50
C ILE A 71 -0.58 0.73 13.70
N PHE A 72 -1.31 1.17 14.73
CA PHE A 72 -2.68 0.73 14.94
C PHE A 72 -3.59 1.17 13.78
N ALA A 73 -3.45 2.42 13.33
CA ALA A 73 -4.15 2.92 12.15
C ALA A 73 -3.82 2.10 10.90
N PHE A 74 -2.53 1.80 10.67
CA PHE A 74 -2.13 0.98 9.52
C PHE A 74 -2.71 -0.43 9.59
N ARG A 75 -2.65 -1.11 10.75
CA ARG A 75 -3.26 -2.43 10.96
C ARG A 75 -4.75 -2.42 10.68
N PHE A 76 -5.44 -1.39 11.13
CA PHE A 76 -6.86 -1.22 10.84
C PHE A 76 -7.11 -1.10 9.33
N LEU A 77 -6.32 -0.30 8.61
CA LEU A 77 -6.41 -0.18 7.15
C LEU A 77 -6.10 -1.51 6.43
N THR A 78 -5.12 -2.28 6.91
CA THR A 78 -4.76 -3.60 6.36
C THR A 78 -5.90 -4.61 6.46
N ILE A 79 -6.72 -4.55 7.50
CA ILE A 79 -7.90 -5.43 7.66
C ILE A 79 -9.11 -4.85 6.92
N LEU A 80 -9.27 -3.53 6.95
CA LEU A 80 -10.39 -2.84 6.30
C LEU A 80 -10.35 -2.98 4.78
N PHE A 81 -9.17 -2.91 4.17
CA PHE A 81 -8.98 -3.02 2.73
C PHE A 81 -9.55 -4.33 2.13
N PRO A 82 -9.13 -5.53 2.57
CA PRO A 82 -9.70 -6.78 2.10
C PRO A 82 -11.18 -6.89 2.46
N ALA A 83 -11.60 -6.43 3.65
CA ALA A 83 -13.01 -6.50 4.04
C ALA A 83 -13.93 -5.73 3.06
N ILE A 84 -13.54 -4.51 2.67
CA ILE A 84 -14.28 -3.72 1.67
C ILE A 84 -14.21 -4.38 0.30
N THR A 85 -13.00 -4.72 -0.18
CA THR A 85 -12.81 -5.22 -1.55
C THR A 85 -13.43 -6.59 -1.79
N PHE A 86 -13.40 -7.51 -0.81
CA PHE A 86 -14.10 -8.80 -0.89
C PHE A 86 -15.61 -8.64 -0.70
N GLY A 87 -16.05 -7.74 0.20
CA GLY A 87 -17.46 -7.47 0.44
C GLY A 87 -18.17 -6.86 -0.77
N THR A 88 -17.49 -6.00 -1.54
CA THR A 88 -18.04 -5.35 -2.74
C THR A 88 -17.64 -6.04 -4.04
N PHE A 89 -16.96 -7.19 -3.98
CA PHE A 89 -16.33 -7.82 -5.16
C PHE A 89 -17.31 -8.08 -6.32
N PHE A 90 -18.45 -8.72 -6.03
CA PHE A 90 -19.47 -9.01 -7.04
C PHE A 90 -20.09 -7.75 -7.65
N TYR A 91 -20.31 -6.73 -6.82
CA TYR A 91 -20.81 -5.43 -7.25
C TYR A 91 -19.81 -4.72 -8.18
N SER A 92 -18.52 -4.72 -7.80
CA SER A 92 -17.44 -4.13 -8.60
C SER A 92 -17.24 -4.82 -9.94
N ILE A 93 -17.43 -6.15 -10.03
CA ILE A 93 -17.39 -6.88 -11.31
C ILE A 93 -18.52 -6.40 -12.24
N GLN A 94 -19.76 -6.36 -11.74
CA GLN A 94 -20.91 -5.93 -12.54
C GLN A 94 -20.75 -4.48 -13.04
N LEU A 95 -20.24 -3.61 -12.17
CA LEU A 95 -20.02 -2.21 -12.49
C LEU A 95 -18.88 -2.05 -13.52
N GLN A 96 -17.80 -2.82 -13.40
CA GLN A 96 -16.75 -2.85 -14.41
C GLN A 96 -17.23 -3.35 -15.76
N GLU A 97 -18.07 -4.38 -15.80
CA GLU A 97 -18.62 -4.89 -17.05
C GLU A 97 -19.48 -3.83 -17.75
N LYS A 98 -20.28 -3.08 -16.96
CA LYS A 98 -21.07 -1.95 -17.47
C LYS A 98 -20.19 -0.83 -18.04
N TYR A 99 -19.16 -0.40 -17.31
CA TYR A 99 -18.26 0.64 -17.81
C TYR A 99 -17.43 0.20 -19.02
N LYS A 100 -16.99 -1.05 -19.07
CA LYS A 100 -16.32 -1.61 -20.25
C LYS A 100 -17.23 -1.63 -21.47
N LYS A 101 -18.50 -1.99 -21.32
CA LYS A 101 -19.49 -1.95 -22.41
C LYS A 101 -19.73 -0.53 -22.91
N GLU A 102 -19.93 0.43 -22.00
CA GLU A 102 -20.10 1.85 -22.36
C GLU A 102 -18.85 2.41 -23.07
N LEU A 103 -17.65 2.04 -22.62
CA LEU A 103 -16.40 2.48 -23.23
C LEU A 103 -16.14 1.83 -24.59
N ALA A 104 -16.45 0.54 -24.74
CA ALA A 104 -16.35 -0.17 -26.02
C ALA A 104 -17.32 0.37 -27.08
N MET A 105 -18.51 0.86 -26.68
CA MET A 105 -19.43 1.55 -27.59
C MET A 105 -18.91 2.92 -28.04
N LYS A 106 -18.18 3.62 -27.16
CA LYS A 106 -17.65 4.96 -27.43
C LYS A 106 -16.36 4.95 -28.24
N ASP A 107 -15.52 3.93 -28.05
CA ASP A 107 -14.28 3.74 -28.79
C ASP A 107 -14.10 2.27 -29.21
N PRO A 108 -14.68 1.86 -30.35
CA PRO A 108 -14.60 0.48 -30.84
C PRO A 108 -13.21 0.12 -31.40
N SER A 109 -12.28 1.08 -31.47
CA SER A 109 -10.96 0.87 -32.09
C SER A 109 -9.98 0.08 -31.21
N ILE A 110 -10.26 -0.07 -29.90
CA ILE A 110 -9.39 -0.71 -28.92
C ILE A 110 -10.02 -2.03 -28.43
N PRO A 111 -9.68 -3.19 -29.02
CA PRO A 111 -10.28 -4.48 -28.64
C PRO A 111 -9.95 -4.90 -27.19
N GLU A 112 -8.88 -4.34 -26.62
CA GLU A 112 -8.37 -4.63 -25.28
C GLU A 112 -9.31 -4.18 -24.16
N ILE A 113 -10.26 -3.28 -24.46
CA ILE A 113 -11.29 -2.80 -23.51
C ILE A 113 -12.21 -3.94 -23.07
N THR A 114 -12.50 -4.88 -23.97
CA THR A 114 -13.44 -5.99 -23.72
C THR A 114 -12.80 -7.21 -23.04
N CYS A 115 -11.48 -7.20 -22.88
CA CYS A 115 -10.76 -8.33 -22.31
C CYS A 115 -11.17 -8.59 -20.85
N TYR A 116 -11.34 -9.85 -20.47
CA TYR A 116 -11.68 -10.23 -19.09
C TYR A 116 -10.56 -9.91 -18.09
N SER A 117 -9.30 -9.87 -18.56
CA SER A 117 -8.13 -9.54 -17.73
C SER A 117 -7.82 -8.04 -17.64
N SER A 118 -8.53 -7.18 -18.38
CA SER A 118 -8.39 -5.73 -18.25
C SER A 118 -9.17 -5.21 -17.04
N VAL A 119 -8.68 -4.16 -16.41
CA VAL A 119 -9.30 -3.46 -15.30
C VAL A 119 -9.40 -2.01 -15.71
N LEU A 120 -10.63 -1.51 -15.78
CA LEU A 120 -10.84 -0.08 -15.95
C LEU A 120 -10.74 0.57 -14.56
N ALA A 121 -9.64 1.26 -14.31
CA ALA A 121 -9.51 2.05 -13.09
C ALA A 121 -10.20 3.39 -13.34
N ALA A 122 -11.47 3.49 -12.94
CA ALA A 122 -12.24 4.73 -12.96
C ALA A 122 -12.30 5.33 -11.54
N PRO A 123 -11.22 5.96 -11.05
CA PRO A 123 -11.08 6.36 -9.65
C PRO A 123 -12.08 7.42 -9.18
N PHE A 124 -12.75 8.12 -10.09
CA PHE A 124 -13.70 9.21 -9.75
C PHE A 124 -15.17 8.86 -10.02
N SER A 125 -15.45 7.71 -10.64
CA SER A 125 -16.82 7.31 -11.00
C SER A 125 -17.33 6.13 -10.18
N ASP A 126 -16.43 5.30 -9.62
CA ASP A 126 -16.78 4.13 -8.81
C ASP A 126 -16.47 4.38 -7.33
N SER A 127 -17.51 4.31 -6.49
CA SER A 127 -17.42 4.47 -5.04
C SER A 127 -16.44 3.48 -4.39
N VAL A 128 -16.30 2.27 -4.95
CA VAL A 128 -15.38 1.24 -4.44
C VAL A 128 -13.92 1.55 -4.79
N MET A 129 -13.68 2.13 -5.96
CA MET A 129 -12.34 2.56 -6.36
C MET A 129 -11.92 3.82 -5.59
N ILE A 130 -12.85 4.73 -5.28
CA ILE A 130 -12.60 5.88 -4.39
C ILE A 130 -12.17 5.40 -3.01
N SER A 131 -12.89 4.46 -2.39
CA SER A 131 -12.52 3.93 -1.06
C SER A 131 -11.16 3.22 -1.08
N THR A 132 -10.86 2.53 -2.19
CA THR A 132 -9.55 1.91 -2.41
C THR A 132 -8.43 2.95 -2.47
N MET A 133 -8.60 4.04 -3.23
CA MET A 133 -7.61 5.11 -3.30
C MET A 133 -7.40 5.82 -1.96
N ILE A 134 -8.47 6.10 -1.21
CA ILE A 134 -8.38 6.70 0.12
C ILE A 134 -7.58 5.80 1.07
N THR A 135 -7.83 4.50 1.02
CA THR A 135 -7.10 3.53 1.84
C THR A 135 -5.62 3.51 1.49
N TRP A 136 -5.29 3.52 0.20
CA TRP A 136 -3.90 3.63 -0.28
C TRP A 136 -3.22 4.91 0.19
N LEU A 137 -3.88 6.07 0.07
CA LEU A 137 -3.35 7.34 0.56
C LEU A 137 -3.10 7.31 2.08
N GLY A 138 -4.03 6.74 2.85
CA GLY A 138 -3.87 6.55 4.29
C GLY A 138 -2.65 5.70 4.63
N CYS A 139 -2.45 4.58 3.93
CA CYS A 139 -1.27 3.73 4.07
C CYS A 139 0.02 4.52 3.77
N ILE A 140 0.08 5.23 2.64
CA ILE A 140 1.24 6.03 2.25
C ILE A 140 1.60 7.05 3.34
N ILE A 141 0.62 7.81 3.83
CA ILE A 141 0.84 8.81 4.90
C ILE A 141 1.41 8.16 6.15
N CYS A 142 0.88 7.00 6.54
CA CYS A 142 1.37 6.29 7.72
C CYS A 142 2.83 5.81 7.54
N THR A 143 3.16 5.22 6.39
CA THR A 143 4.50 4.70 6.10
C THR A 143 5.53 5.84 6.04
N PHE A 144 5.22 6.92 5.32
CA PHE A 144 6.08 8.09 5.21
C PHE A 144 6.18 8.90 6.51
N SER A 145 5.25 8.74 7.46
CA SER A 145 5.38 9.35 8.77
C SER A 145 6.28 8.51 9.68
N VAL A 146 6.05 7.19 9.77
CA VAL A 146 6.72 6.33 10.76
C VAL A 146 8.17 6.03 10.39
N ILE A 147 8.47 5.71 9.14
CA ILE A 147 9.82 5.31 8.70
C ILE A 147 10.87 6.41 8.95
N PRO A 148 10.73 7.64 8.40
CA PRO A 148 11.72 8.67 8.59
C PRO A 148 11.74 9.18 10.04
N SER A 149 10.59 9.34 10.69
CA SER A 149 10.56 9.78 12.09
C SER A 149 11.30 8.81 13.01
N THR A 150 11.10 7.49 12.85
CA THR A 150 11.79 6.47 13.65
C THR A 150 13.29 6.50 13.39
N THR A 151 13.69 6.66 12.12
CA THR A 151 15.09 6.74 11.70
C THR A 151 15.81 7.95 12.29
N ILE A 152 15.22 9.14 12.16
CA ILE A 152 15.77 10.40 12.68
C ILE A 152 15.86 10.32 14.21
N TYR A 153 14.80 9.81 14.85
CA TYR A 153 14.73 9.69 16.29
C TYR A 153 15.81 8.76 16.85
N LEU A 154 15.95 7.56 16.27
CA LEU A 154 16.97 6.61 16.68
C LEU A 154 18.37 7.16 16.47
N ASN A 155 18.65 7.79 15.32
CA ASN A 155 19.96 8.36 15.06
C ASN A 155 20.32 9.49 16.06
N SER A 156 19.34 10.33 16.43
CA SER A 156 19.52 11.35 17.46
C SER A 156 19.75 10.70 18.85
N HIS A 157 18.92 9.73 19.22
CA HIS A 157 19.01 9.05 20.51
C HIS A 157 20.35 8.32 20.70
N LEU A 158 20.86 7.68 19.66
CA LEU A 158 22.15 6.99 19.67
C LEU A 158 23.35 7.94 19.76
N LYS A 159 23.22 9.19 19.29
CA LYS A 159 24.27 10.22 19.44
C LYS A 159 24.30 10.78 20.87
N THR A 160 23.14 10.93 21.51
CA THR A 160 23.02 11.56 22.83
C THR A 160 23.26 10.60 23.99
N THR A 161 23.03 9.30 23.80
CA THR A 161 23.09 8.32 24.89
C THR A 161 24.53 7.90 25.18
N LYS A 162 25.11 8.42 26.28
CA LYS A 162 26.47 8.08 26.75
C LYS A 162 26.58 6.71 27.45
N ASN A 163 25.46 6.07 27.76
CA ASN A 163 25.41 4.84 28.56
C ASN A 163 25.44 3.54 27.73
N MET A 164 25.55 3.62 26.41
CA MET A 164 25.62 2.44 25.54
C MET A 164 27.06 2.17 25.08
N SER A 165 27.43 0.89 25.05
CA SER A 165 28.76 0.51 24.54
C SER A 165 28.87 0.82 23.03
N PRO A 166 30.07 1.19 22.54
CA PRO A 166 30.28 1.52 21.14
C PRO A 166 29.94 0.35 20.18
N GLY A 167 30.07 -0.89 20.66
CA GLY A 167 29.65 -2.08 19.90
C GLY A 167 28.14 -2.16 19.68
N VAL A 168 27.34 -1.87 20.71
CA VAL A 168 25.87 -1.87 20.63
C VAL A 168 25.37 -0.75 19.71
N VAL A 169 25.98 0.45 19.80
CA VAL A 169 25.65 1.58 18.92
C VAL A 169 25.98 1.27 17.46
N LYS A 170 27.12 0.64 17.18
CA LYS A 170 27.51 0.21 15.82
C LYS A 170 26.51 -0.81 15.26
N MET A 171 26.10 -1.79 16.07
CA MET A 171 25.12 -2.80 15.70
C MET A 171 23.77 -2.15 15.37
N GLN A 172 23.26 -1.24 16.22
CA GLN A 172 22.00 -0.54 15.99
C GLN A 172 22.02 0.35 14.74
N LYS A 173 23.15 1.00 14.43
CA LYS A 173 23.31 1.77 13.18
C LYS A 173 23.34 0.88 11.94
N MET A 174 24.02 -0.28 11.98
CA MET A 174 24.00 -1.24 10.88
C MET A 174 22.59 -1.79 10.66
N LEU A 175 21.88 -2.09 11.75
CA LEU A 175 20.48 -2.52 11.70
C LEU A 175 19.57 -1.42 11.13
N LEU A 176 19.76 -0.15 11.47
CA LEU A 176 18.97 0.94 10.88
C LEU A 176 19.27 1.10 9.39
N SER A 177 20.55 1.04 9.01
CA SER A 177 20.99 1.18 7.62
C SER A 177 20.53 0.04 6.72
N SER A 178 20.49 -1.20 7.22
CA SER A 178 20.00 -2.34 6.44
C SER A 178 18.52 -2.21 6.09
N LEU A 179 17.76 -1.49 6.93
CA LEU A 179 16.31 -1.37 6.82
C LEU A 179 15.87 -0.25 5.86
N ILE A 180 16.68 0.80 5.73
CA ILE A 180 16.44 1.89 4.77
C ILE A 180 16.67 1.42 3.32
N VAL A 181 17.50 0.39 3.14
CA VAL A 181 17.86 -0.15 1.82
C VAL A 181 16.84 -1.20 1.33
N GLN A 182 16.03 -1.77 2.21
CA GLN A 182 14.95 -2.70 1.88
C GLN A 182 13.70 -1.98 1.38
#